data_AF-A0AAN8Y375-F1
#
_entry.id   AF-A0AAN8Y375-F1
#
_cell.length_a   1.000
_cell.length_b   1.000
_cell.length_c   1.000
_cell.angle_alpha   90.00
_cell.angle_beta   90.00
_cell.angle_gamma   90.00
#
_symmetry.space_group_name_H-M   'P 1'
#
loop_
_entity.id
_entity.type
_entity.pdbx_description
1 polymer ?
#
loop_
_entity_poly.entity_id
_entity_poly.type
_entity_poly.pdbx_seq_one_letter_code
_entity_poly.pdbx_strand_id
1 'polypeptide(L)' 'MADSGEKQVGESSISQKGSKRKGQGQRHSMEATQKLEAFFKKCRFPDDDQRNQLAIEVGLDPDQIKGWFQNKRTQIKVID' A
#
# COMPACT_ATOMS: atom_id res chain seq x y z
N MET A 1 5.02 10.12 31.88
CA MET A 1 3.68 9.67 31.42
C MET A 1 3.66 9.85 29.91
N ALA A 2 3.39 8.74 29.19
CA ALA A 2 3.33 8.54 27.73
C ALA A 2 4.63 8.84 26.94
N ASP A 3 5.38 7.85 26.42
CA ASP A 3 5.03 6.88 25.35
C ASP A 3 4.92 7.61 23.99
N SER A 4 5.70 7.37 22.94
CA SER A 4 6.55 6.26 22.54
C SER A 4 7.66 6.80 21.64
N GLY A 5 8.90 6.34 21.86
CA GLY A 5 10.05 6.66 21.03
C GLY A 5 9.94 6.05 19.64
N GLU A 6 10.43 6.81 18.66
CA GLU A 6 10.63 6.44 17.26
C GLU A 6 11.10 5.00 17.09
N LYS A 7 10.28 4.16 16.45
CA LYS A 7 10.76 2.95 15.78
C LYS A 7 10.74 3.17 14.29
N GLN A 8 11.79 3.82 13.81
CA GLN A 8 12.18 3.78 12.40
C GLN A 8 13.30 2.75 12.25
N VAL A 9 12.94 1.47 12.16
CA VAL A 9 13.84 0.42 11.67
C VAL A 9 13.02 -0.54 10.81
N GLY A 10 13.48 -0.73 9.58
CA GLY A 10 12.78 -1.51 8.56
C GLY A 10 13.52 -1.35 7.25
N GLU A 11 14.78 -1.81 7.29
CA GLU A 11 15.69 -1.89 6.16
C GLU A 11 15.03 -2.47 4.91
N SER A 12 15.46 -1.93 3.79
CA SER A 12 15.26 -2.44 2.44
C SER A 12 15.34 -3.96 2.37
N SER A 13 14.32 -4.58 1.79
CA SER A 13 14.50 -5.82 1.04
C SER A 13 13.79 -5.66 -0.28
N ILE A 14 14.56 -5.13 -1.24
CA ILE A 14 14.28 -5.21 -2.67
C ILE A 14 14.30 -6.70 -3.07
N SER A 15 13.22 -7.43 -2.81
CA SER A 15 13.08 -8.80 -3.30
C SER A 15 12.51 -8.75 -4.72
N GLN A 16 13.37 -8.36 -5.67
CA GLN A 16 13.15 -8.66 -7.08
C GLN A 16 13.22 -10.19 -7.26
N LYS A 17 12.11 -10.90 -7.05
CA LYS A 17 11.96 -12.27 -7.53
C LYS A 17 11.16 -12.29 -8.82
N GLY A 18 11.90 -12.43 -9.92
CA GLY A 18 11.62 -13.42 -10.95
C GLY A 18 10.33 -13.28 -11.76
N SER A 19 10.49 -12.73 -12.96
CA SER A 19 9.85 -13.14 -14.21
C SER A 19 8.76 -14.22 -14.13
N LYS A 20 7.48 -13.80 -14.12
CA LYS A 20 6.43 -14.58 -14.80
C LYS A 20 5.46 -13.61 -15.47
N ARG A 21 5.65 -13.43 -16.78
CA ARG A 21 4.69 -12.76 -17.65
C ARG A 21 3.37 -13.55 -17.60
N LYS A 22 2.42 -13.10 -16.79
CA LYS A 22 0.98 -13.40 -16.89
C LYS A 22 0.33 -12.02 -17.01
N GLY A 23 0.05 -11.52 -18.22
CA GLY A 23 -1.06 -12.01 -19.02
C GLY A 23 -2.35 -11.56 -18.33
N GLN A 24 -2.85 -10.38 -18.72
CA GLN A 24 -3.99 -9.67 -18.13
C GLN A 24 -3.80 -9.33 -16.65
N GLY A 25 -3.16 -8.20 -16.39
CA GLY A 25 -3.25 -7.57 -15.08
C GLY A 25 -4.73 -7.50 -14.70
N GLN A 26 -5.07 -8.05 -13.54
CA GLN A 26 -6.26 -7.62 -12.82
C GLN A 26 -6.18 -6.10 -12.79
N ARG A 27 -6.95 -5.44 -13.66
CA ARG A 27 -7.29 -4.05 -13.43
C ARG A 27 -7.85 -4.05 -12.03
N HIS A 28 -7.21 -3.32 -11.12
CA HIS A 28 -7.76 -3.17 -9.79
C HIS A 28 -9.23 -2.81 -9.96
N SER A 29 -10.11 -3.63 -9.38
CA SER A 29 -11.55 -3.35 -9.42
C SER A 29 -11.72 -1.91 -8.96
N MET A 30 -12.62 -1.14 -9.58
CA MET A 30 -12.91 0.21 -9.10
C MET A 30 -13.26 0.19 -7.62
N GLU A 31 -13.84 -0.90 -7.14
CA GLU A 31 -14.13 -1.13 -5.72
C GLU A 31 -12.85 -1.21 -4.85
N ALA A 32 -11.79 -1.87 -5.35
CA ALA A 32 -10.52 -1.99 -4.64
C ALA A 32 -9.84 -0.62 -4.46
N THR A 33 -9.75 0.17 -5.53
CA THR A 33 -9.19 1.52 -5.46
C THR A 33 -10.02 2.41 -4.55
N GLN A 34 -11.36 2.33 -4.59
CA GLN A 34 -12.24 3.11 -3.70
C GLN A 34 -12.03 2.78 -2.22
N LYS A 35 -11.88 1.49 -1.87
CA LYS A 35 -11.56 1.06 -0.49
C LYS A 35 -10.20 1.61 -0.05
N LEU A 36 -9.19 1.53 -0.91
CA LEU A 36 -7.86 2.07 -0.61
C LEU A 36 -7.88 3.59 -0.44
N GLU A 37 -8.67 4.32 -1.24
CA GLU A 37 -8.84 5.77 -1.10
C GLU A 37 -9.59 6.16 0.18
N ALA A 38 -10.65 5.42 0.53
CA ALA A 38 -11.38 5.64 1.77
C ALA A 38 -10.47 5.42 2.99
N PHE A 39 -9.60 4.40 2.93
CA PHE A 39 -8.60 4.18 3.97
C PHE A 39 -7.53 5.28 4.00
N PHE A 40 -7.02 5.71 2.83
CA PHE A 40 -6.00 6.74 2.73
C PHE A 40 -6.43 8.07 3.37
N LYS A 41 -7.71 8.43 3.26
CA LYS A 41 -8.28 9.62 3.93
C LYS A 41 -8.20 9.56 5.45
N LYS A 42 -8.22 8.35 6.04
CA LYS A 42 -8.10 8.11 7.49
C LYS A 42 -6.63 7.99 7.90
N CYS A 43 -5.83 7.26 7.12
CA CYS A 43 -4.42 6.99 7.39
C CYS A 43 -3.59 7.12 6.10
N ARG A 44 -2.79 8.18 6.01
CA ARG A 44 -1.90 8.46 4.86
C ARG A 44 -0.68 7.51 4.79
N PHE A 45 -0.36 6.85 5.90
CA PHE A 45 0.77 5.95 6.07
C PHE A 45 0.32 4.69 6.82
N PRO A 46 -0.20 3.66 6.11
CA PRO A 46 -0.62 2.42 6.73
C PRO A 46 0.58 1.62 7.26
N ASP A 47 0.45 1.09 8.48
CA ASP A 47 1.38 0.14 9.08
C ASP A 47 1.28 -1.25 8.43
N ASP A 48 2.16 -2.20 8.78
CA ASP A 48 2.19 -3.53 8.17
C ASP A 48 0.90 -4.32 8.41
N ASP A 49 0.39 -4.29 9.64
CA ASP A 49 -0.87 -4.95 9.99
C ASP A 49 -2.05 -4.39 9.18
N GLN A 50 -2.09 -3.06 9.02
CA GLN A 50 -3.11 -2.38 8.24
C GLN A 50 -3.01 -2.71 6.74
N ARG A 51 -1.79 -2.85 6.20
CA ARG A 51 -1.58 -3.29 4.82
C ARG A 51 -2.05 -4.73 4.62
N ASN A 52 -1.78 -5.61 5.57
CA ASN A 52 -2.21 -7.02 5.51
C ASN A 52 -3.75 -7.14 5.60
N GLN A 53 -4.40 -6.35 6.45
CA GLN A 53 -5.86 -6.30 6.50
C GLN A 53 -6.46 -5.80 5.18
N LEU A 54 -5.93 -4.70 4.64
CA LEU A 54 -6.37 -4.18 3.34
C LEU A 54 -6.14 -5.19 2.22
N ALA A 55 -4.98 -5.85 2.19
CA ALA A 55 -4.65 -6.91 1.23
C ALA A 55 -5.74 -8.00 1.20
N ILE A 56 -6.22 -8.45 2.36
CA ILE A 56 -7.31 -9.43 2.46
C ILE A 56 -8.63 -8.83 1.96
N GLU A 57 -8.98 -7.61 2.38
CA GLU A 57 -10.25 -6.95 2.02
C GLU A 57 -10.41 -6.65 0.53
N VAL A 58 -9.33 -6.24 -0.14
CA VAL A 58 -9.32 -5.95 -1.58
C VAL A 58 -8.81 -7.09 -2.43
N GLY A 59 -8.33 -8.19 -1.83
CA GLY A 59 -7.78 -9.34 -2.53
C GLY A 59 -6.49 -9.02 -3.30
N LEU A 60 -5.68 -8.10 -2.77
CA LEU A 60 -4.40 -7.68 -3.35
C LEU A 60 -3.25 -8.12 -2.46
N ASP A 61 -2.05 -8.17 -3.03
CA ASP A 61 -0.86 -8.45 -2.24
C ASP A 61 -0.45 -7.20 -1.40
N PRO A 62 0.04 -7.37 -0.15
CA PRO A 62 0.51 -6.26 0.68
C PRO A 62 1.56 -5.37 -0.01
N ASP A 63 2.40 -5.93 -0.89
CA ASP A 63 3.36 -5.15 -1.67
C ASP A 63 2.68 -4.26 -2.73
N GLN A 64 1.57 -4.73 -3.33
CA GLN A 64 0.76 -3.91 -4.23
C GLN A 64 0.09 -2.76 -3.48
N ILE A 65 -0.37 -3.00 -2.25
CA ILE A 65 -0.91 -1.96 -1.38
C ILE A 65 0.17 -0.92 -1.10
N LYS A 66 1.37 -1.34 -0.69
CA LYS A 66 2.51 -0.45 -0.46
C LYS A 66 2.82 0.42 -1.68
N GLY A 67 2.90 -0.18 -2.87
CA GLY A 67 3.12 0.55 -4.13
C GLY A 67 1.98 1.53 -4.45
N TRP A 68 0.73 1.14 -4.20
CA TRP A 68 -0.43 2.00 -4.41
C TRP A 68 -0.39 3.24 -3.50
N PHE A 69 -0.10 3.07 -2.21
CA PHE A 69 -0.01 4.18 -1.25
C PHE A 69 1.16 5.12 -1.57
N GLN A 70 2.30 4.58 -2.01
CA GLN A 70 3.43 5.38 -2.49
C GLN A 70 3.03 6.20 -3.73
N ASN A 71 2.42 5.56 -4.73
CA ASN A 71 1.95 6.24 -5.94
C ASN A 71 0.89 7.30 -5.64
N LYS A 72 -0.07 7.02 -4.75
CA LYS A 72 -1.11 7.97 -4.34
C LYS A 72 -0.51 9.21 -3.69
N ARG A 73 0.51 9.05 -2.84
CA ARG A 73 1.25 10.17 -2.25
C ARG A 73 1.94 11.02 -3.30
N THR A 74 2.52 10.40 -4.32
CA THR A 74 3.16 11.12 -5.44
C THR A 74 2.13 11.86 -6.29
N GLN A 75 1.00 11.25 -6.63
CA GLN A 75 -0.07 11.91 -7.39
C GLN A 75 -0.61 13.16 -6.69
N ILE A 76 -0.85 13.10 -5.38
CA ILE A 76 -1.31 14.28 -4.62
C ILE A 76 -0.27 15.40 -4.69
N LYS A 77 1.02 15.09 -4.55
CA LYS A 77 2.10 16.08 -4.65
C LYS A 77 2.27 16.70 -6.04
N VAL A 78 1.76 16.06 -7.09
CA VAL A 78 1.86 16.53 -8.47
C VAL A 78 0.62 17.34 -8.87
N ILE A 79 -0.47 17.24 -8.09
CA ILE A 79 -1.74 17.93 -8.34
C ILE A 79 -1.86 19.21 -7.47
N ASP A 80 -1.11 19.32 -6.37
CA ASP A 80 -0.83 20.57 -5.64
C ASP A 80 0.35 21.33 -6.28
#